data_AF-A0A923ETK2-F1
#
_entry.id   AF-A0A923ETK2-F1
#
_cell.length_a   1.000
_cell.length_b   1.000
_cell.length_c   1.000
_cell.angle_alpha   90.00
_cell.angle_beta   90.00
_cell.angle_gamma   90.00
#
_symmetry.space_group_name_H-M   'P 1'
#
loop_
_entity.id
_entity.type
_entity.pdbx_description
1 polymer ?
#
loop_
_entity_poly.entity_id
_entity_poly.type
_entity_poly.pdbx_seq_one_letter_code
_entity_poly.pdbx_strand_id
1 'polypeptide(L)'
;MNPHLLEERVATVSRTGLADPARARLAAHKATADACRRRTLERRADLERILAGGEGGADALDLMLELDALERVQDRIDQRLSELCESLTEPAVPRYGDAQPL
;
A
#
# COMPACT_ATOMS: atom_id res chain seq x y z
N MET A 1 -2.04 -3.03 -10.31
CA MET A 1 -0.56 -2.95 -10.31
C MET A 1 -0.02 -4.28 -9.80
N ASN A 2 1.07 -4.83 -10.37
CA ASN A 2 1.63 -6.09 -9.87
C ASN A 2 2.28 -5.86 -8.50
N PRO A 3 1.89 -6.57 -7.43
CA PRO A 3 2.38 -6.33 -6.07
C PRO A 3 3.90 -6.45 -5.95
N HIS A 4 4.54 -7.34 -6.71
CA HIS A 4 5.99 -7.50 -6.71
C HIS A 4 6.71 -6.28 -7.28
N LEU A 5 6.16 -5.66 -8.32
CA LEU A 5 6.74 -4.44 -8.92
C LEU A 5 6.67 -3.26 -7.93
N LEU A 6 5.59 -3.16 -7.16
CA LEU A 6 5.46 -2.12 -6.14
C LEU A 6 6.46 -2.34 -4.99
N GLU A 7 6.63 -3.58 -4.53
CA GLU A 7 7.60 -3.93 -3.49
C GLU A 7 9.04 -3.62 -3.91
N GLU A 8 9.41 -3.97 -5.14
CA GLU A 8 10.72 -3.66 -5.71
C GLU A 8 10.94 -2.15 -5.82
N ARG A 9 9.91 -1.41 -6.26
CA ARG A 9 9.96 0.05 -6.35
C ARG A 9 10.15 0.71 -4.98
N VAL A 10 9.38 0.28 -3.97
CA VAL A 10 9.52 0.77 -2.58
C VAL A 10 10.91 0.45 -2.03
N ALA A 11 11.44 -0.74 -2.30
CA ALA A 11 12.79 -1.13 -1.88
C ALA A 11 13.89 -0.32 -2.60
N THR A 12 13.63 0.11 -3.83
CA THR A 12 14.56 0.96 -4.58
C THR A 12 14.55 2.39 -4.04
N VAL A 13 13.37 2.98 -3.83
CA VAL A 13 13.21 4.33 -3.29
C VAL A 13 13.67 4.43 -1.84
N SER A 14 13.51 3.39 -1.01
CA SER A 14 14.02 3.41 0.37
C SER A 14 15.55 3.39 0.47
N ARG A 15 16.25 2.96 -0.59
CA ARG A 15 17.71 2.94 -0.71
C ARG A 15 18.29 4.21 -1.31
N THR A 16 17.47 5.05 -1.95
CA THR A 16 17.92 6.39 -2.34
C THR A 16 18.06 7.22 -1.08
N GLY A 17 19.02 8.16 -1.04
CA GLY A 17 19.34 8.98 0.14
C GLY A 17 18.24 9.98 0.51
N LEU A 18 17.02 9.51 0.75
CA LEU A 18 15.86 10.27 1.15
C LEU A 18 16.14 11.02 2.46
N ALA A 19 15.60 12.22 2.58
CA ALA A 19 15.52 12.90 3.86
C ALA A 19 14.70 12.08 4.87
N ASP A 20 15.06 12.14 6.15
CA ASP A 20 14.40 11.40 7.24
C ASP A 20 12.86 11.50 7.26
N PRO A 21 12.22 12.68 7.09
CA PRO A 21 10.75 12.74 7.06
C PRO A 21 10.14 12.01 5.85
N ALA A 22 10.78 12.05 4.69
CA ALA A 22 10.34 11.34 3.50
C ALA A 22 10.45 9.81 3.69
N ARG A 23 11.55 9.36 4.32
CA ARG A 23 11.77 7.96 4.65
C ARG A 23 10.74 7.44 5.67
N ALA A 24 10.47 8.21 6.72
CA ALA A 24 9.47 7.87 7.72
C ALA A 24 8.06 7.77 7.11
N ARG A 25 7.70 8.70 6.22
CA ARG A 25 6.43 8.66 5.49
C ARG A 25 6.32 7.42 4.61
N LEU A 26 7.34 7.10 3.83
CA LEU A 26 7.37 5.90 2.99
C LEU A 26 7.22 4.62 3.85
N ALA A 27 7.93 4.54 4.97
CA ALA A 27 7.85 3.41 5.89
C ALA A 27 6.43 3.24 6.49
N ALA A 28 5.78 4.34 6.88
CA ALA A 28 4.42 4.31 7.43
C ALA A 28 3.38 3.84 6.40
N HIS A 29 3.48 4.31 5.15
CA HIS A 29 2.61 3.86 4.07
C HIS A 29 2.84 2.38 3.74
N LYS A 30 4.09 1.93 3.69
CA LYS A 30 4.43 0.51 3.52
C LYS A 30 3.85 -0.34 4.65
N ALA A 31 4.05 0.07 5.91
CA ALA A 31 3.53 -0.66 7.06
C ALA A 31 2.00 -0.79 7.03
N THR A 32 1.31 0.25 6.58
CA THR A 32 -0.15 0.23 6.37
C THR A 32 -0.56 -0.77 5.29
N ALA A 33 0.14 -0.77 4.15
CA ALA A 33 -0.10 -1.74 3.07
C ALA A 33 0.13 -3.19 3.56
N ASP A 34 1.25 -3.44 4.25
CA ASP A 34 1.59 -4.76 4.77
C ASP A 34 0.56 -5.25 5.80
N ALA A 35 0.06 -4.36 6.66
CA ALA A 35 -0.98 -4.69 7.64
C ALA A 35 -2.31 -5.06 6.97
N CYS A 36 -2.71 -4.33 5.93
CA CYS A 36 -3.93 -4.65 5.18
C CYS A 36 -3.80 -5.99 4.45
N ARG A 37 -2.66 -6.28 3.81
CA ARG A 37 -2.38 -7.59 3.19
C ARG A 37 -2.47 -8.75 4.18
N ARG A 38 -1.87 -8.61 5.36
CA ARG A 38 -1.98 -9.63 6.42
C ARG A 38 -3.42 -9.88 6.83
N ARG A 39 -4.20 -8.82 7.07
CA ARG A 39 -5.61 -8.94 7.43
C ARG A 39 -6.43 -9.63 6.32
N THR A 40 -6.18 -9.32 5.06
CA THR A 40 -6.84 -10.01 3.93
C THR A 40 -6.51 -11.51 3.92
N LEU A 41 -5.25 -11.89 4.15
CA LEU A 41 -4.85 -13.29 4.21
C LEU A 41 -5.50 -14.03 5.39
N GLU A 42 -5.55 -13.41 6.57
CA GLU A 42 -6.24 -13.96 7.74
C GLU A 42 -7.73 -14.20 7.45
N ARG A 43 -8.41 -13.23 6.82
CA ARG A 43 -9.83 -13.35 6.45
C ARG A 43 -10.08 -14.40 5.37
N ARG A 44 -9.17 -14.56 4.41
CA ARG A 44 -9.24 -15.66 3.43
C ARG A 44 -9.12 -17.02 4.10
N ALA A 45 -8.19 -17.16 5.04
CA ALA A 45 -8.02 -18.40 5.81
C ALA A 45 -9.26 -18.72 6.68
N ASP A 46 -9.89 -17.70 7.26
CA ASP A 46 -11.15 -17.88 8.00
C ASP A 46 -12.30 -18.33 7.07
N LEU A 47 -12.42 -17.72 5.88
CA LEU A 47 -13.42 -18.12 4.89
C LEU A 47 -13.19 -19.57 4.42
N GLU A 48 -11.95 -19.95 4.10
CA GLU A 48 -11.59 -21.32 3.73
C GLU A 48 -11.98 -22.32 4.83
N ARG A 49 -11.76 -21.98 6.10
CA ARG A 49 -12.14 -22.82 7.24
C ARG A 49 -13.66 -23.01 7.34
N ILE A 50 -14.43 -21.94 7.15
CA ILE A 50 -15.91 -22.01 7.19
C ILE A 50 -16.44 -22.82 6.00
N LEU A 51 -15.91 -22.60 4.79
CA LEU A 51 -16.31 -23.35 3.60
C LEU A 51 -15.96 -24.84 3.70
N ALA A 52 -14.91 -25.20 4.45
CA ALA A 52 -14.56 -26.58 4.77
C ALA A 52 -15.47 -27.23 5.84
N GLY A 53 -16.51 -26.52 6.31
CA GLY A 53 -17.44 -27.00 7.34
C GLY A 53 -16.94 -26.78 8.77
N GLY A 54 -15.94 -25.92 8.97
CA GLY A 54 -15.49 -25.54 10.30
C GLY A 54 -16.52 -24.70 11.05
N GLU A 55 -16.61 -24.90 12.37
CA GLU A 55 -17.48 -24.08 13.22
C GLU A 55 -16.91 -22.65 13.34
N GLY A 56 -17.71 -21.67 12.95
CA GLY A 56 -17.42 -20.25 13.06
C GLY A 56 -18.71 -19.47 13.11
N GLY A 57 -18.80 -18.49 14.01
CA GLY A 57 -20.02 -17.68 14.19
C GLY A 57 -20.24 -16.61 13.10
N ALA A 58 -19.30 -16.44 12.17
CA ALA A 58 -19.40 -15.48 11.07
C ALA A 58 -20.01 -16.14 9.82
N ASP A 59 -20.94 -15.46 9.16
CA ASP A 59 -21.49 -15.90 7.88
C ASP A 59 -20.41 -15.84 6.79
N ALA A 60 -20.31 -16.88 5.97
CA ALA A 60 -19.40 -16.92 4.82
C ALA A 60 -19.65 -15.73 3.87
N LEU A 61 -20.90 -15.31 3.71
CA LEU A 61 -21.26 -14.15 2.89
C LEU A 61 -20.69 -12.84 3.47
N ASP A 62 -20.78 -12.66 4.79
CA ASP A 62 -20.24 -11.47 5.45
C ASP A 62 -18.71 -11.39 5.28
N LEU A 63 -18.01 -12.53 5.40
CA LEU A 63 -16.57 -12.60 5.15
C LEU A 63 -16.20 -12.30 3.70
N MET A 64 -17.00 -12.77 2.73
CA MET A 64 -16.78 -12.46 1.31
C MET A 64 -16.95 -10.96 1.03
N LEU A 65 -17.94 -10.31 1.65
CA LEU A 65 -18.14 -8.86 1.56
C LEU A 65 -17.01 -8.07 2.24
N GLU A 66 -16.55 -8.53 3.41
CA GLU A 66 -15.38 -7.93 4.08
C GLU A 66 -14.13 -8.05 3.20
N LEU A 67 -13.91 -9.20 2.56
CA LEU A 67 -12.77 -9.43 1.67
C LEU A 67 -12.79 -8.52 0.43
N ASP A 68 -13.93 -8.36 -0.26
CA ASP A 68 -14.05 -7.41 -1.38
C ASP A 68 -13.75 -5.97 -0.92
N ALA A 69 -14.25 -5.57 0.26
CA ALA A 69 -13.96 -4.26 0.82
C ALA A 69 -12.45 -4.09 1.12
N LEU A 70 -11.81 -5.11 1.69
CA LEU A 70 -10.37 -5.11 1.99
C LEU A 70 -9.52 -5.07 0.72
N GLU A 71 -9.90 -5.79 -0.34
CA GLU A 71 -9.21 -5.76 -1.63
C GLU A 71 -9.26 -4.36 -2.26
N ARG A 72 -10.43 -3.71 -2.26
CA ARG A 72 -10.56 -2.32 -2.73
C ARG A 72 -9.75 -1.33 -1.88
N VAL A 73 -9.64 -1.57 -0.58
CA VAL A 73 -8.80 -0.75 0.31
C VAL A 73 -7.32 -0.96 -0.03
N GLN A 74 -6.90 -2.21 -0.22
CA GLN A 74 -5.54 -2.56 -0.61
C GLN A 74 -5.14 -1.90 -1.92
N ASP A 75 -6.00 -1.95 -2.95
CA ASP A 75 -5.76 -1.30 -4.24
C ASP A 75 -5.55 0.22 -4.09
N ARG A 76 -6.37 0.88 -3.26
CA ARG A 76 -6.22 2.32 -2.99
C ARG A 76 -4.94 2.64 -2.23
N ILE A 77 -4.53 1.78 -1.29
CA ILE A 77 -3.27 1.96 -0.54
C ILE A 77 -2.08 1.78 -1.49
N ASP A 78 -2.11 0.75 -2.33
CA ASP A 78 -1.04 0.45 -3.28
C ASP A 78 -0.91 1.56 -4.33
N GLN A 79 -2.03 2.11 -4.82
CA GLN A 79 -2.02 3.28 -5.70
C GLN A 79 -1.35 4.49 -5.03
N ARG A 80 -1.75 4.84 -3.80
CA ARG A 80 -1.13 5.94 -3.04
C ARG A 80 0.35 5.71 -2.75
N LEU A 81 0.74 4.45 -2.49
CA LEU A 81 2.14 4.08 -2.27
C LEU A 81 2.96 4.21 -3.56
N SER A 82 2.40 3.89 -4.72
CA SER A 82 3.04 4.14 -6.02
C SER A 82 3.23 5.62 -6.28
N GLU A 83 2.18 6.43 -6.11
CA GLU A 83 2.24 7.89 -6.26
C GLU A 83 3.26 8.52 -5.31
N LEU A 84 3.32 8.03 -4.07
CA LEU A 84 4.33 8.46 -3.12
C LEU A 84 5.74 8.11 -3.62
N CYS A 85 5.96 6.89 -4.10
CA CYS A 85 7.25 6.51 -4.68
C CYS A 85 7.60 7.42 -5.87
N GLU A 86 6.67 7.69 -6.77
CA GLU A 86 6.85 8.64 -7.89
C GLU A 86 7.31 10.00 -7.41
N SER A 87 6.57 10.61 -6.47
CA SER A 87 6.91 11.92 -5.91
C SER A 87 8.28 11.98 -5.22
N LEU A 88 8.77 10.85 -4.72
CA LEU A 88 10.07 10.75 -4.04
C LEU A 88 11.22 10.41 -5.01
N THR A 89 10.91 9.95 -6.23
CA THR A 89 11.91 9.61 -7.25
C THR A 89 12.04 10.69 -8.32
N GLU A 90 11.00 11.49 -8.55
CA GLU A 90 11.10 12.64 -9.46
C GLU A 90 12.11 13.65 -8.90
N PRO A 91 13.10 14.09 -9.70
CA PRO A 91 13.92 15.23 -9.31
C PRO A 91 12.96 16.40 -9.12
N ALA A 92 13.02 17.08 -7.98
CA ALA A 92 12.30 18.32 -7.77
C ALA A 92 12.71 19.28 -8.89
N VAL A 93 11.88 19.39 -9.94
CA VAL A 93 12.13 20.33 -11.03
C VAL A 93 12.12 21.71 -10.37
N PRO A 94 13.24 22.43 -10.31
CA PRO A 94 13.22 23.77 -9.77
C PRO A 94 12.29 24.58 -10.67
N ARG A 95 11.14 25.01 -10.15
CA ARG A 95 10.37 26.08 -10.77
C ARG A 95 11.24 27.34 -10.66
N TYR A 96 12.13 27.54 -11.65
CA TYR A 96 12.69 28.86 -11.94
C TYR A 96 11.55 29.71 -12.52
N GLY A 97 10.66 30.17 -11.63
CA GLY A 97 9.72 31.24 -11.86
C GLY A 97 10.14 32.39 -10.96
N ASP A 98 10.46 33.52 -11.58
CA ASP A 98 10.58 34.84 -10.95
C ASP A 98 11.93 35.19 -10.32
N ALA A 99 13.03 34.78 -10.96
CA ALA A 99 14.19 35.66 -11.03
C ALA A 99 13.98 36.66 -12.18
N GLN A 100 13.19 37.72 -11.96
CA GLN A 100 13.30 38.92 -12.77
C GLN A 100 14.53 39.71 -12.29
N PRO A 101 15.54 39.99 -13.15
CA PRO A 101 16.57 40.96 -12.83
C PRO A 101 16.12 42.38 -13.21
N LEU A 102 16.38 43.30 -12.25
CA LEU A 102 16.32 44.77 -12.29
C LEU A 102 14.93 45.44 -12.30
#